data_AF-A0A891ZVC4-F1
#
_entry.id   AF-A0A891ZVC4-F1
#
_cell.length_a   1.000
_cell.length_b   1.000
_cell.length_c   1.000
_cell.angle_alpha   90.00
_cell.angle_beta   90.00
_cell.angle_gamma   90.00
#
_symmetry.space_group_name_H-M   'P 1'
#
loop_
_entity.id
_entity.type
_entity.pdbx_description
1 polymer ?
#
loop_
_entity_poly.entity_id
_entity_poly.type
_entity_poly.pdbx_seq_one_letter_code
_entity_poly.pdbx_strand_id
1 'polypeptide(L)' 'MPVIDGQLQEDKPQIDPDRPYRTQRDEWLREFEVRYLECLIAKHGGNITAAARSAELDRAYLYRLLWRNQMR' A
#
# COMPACT_ATOMS: atom_id res chain seq x y z
N MET A 1 -17.22 9.09 5.17
CA MET A 1 -15.88 9.27 5.75
C MET A 1 -15.52 7.96 6.44
N PRO A 2 -14.47 7.23 6.05
CA PRO A 2 -14.03 6.12 6.87
C PRO A 2 -13.25 6.68 8.06
N VAL A 3 -13.59 6.11 9.20
CA VAL A 3 -13.25 6.48 10.58
C VAL A 3 -11.75 6.59 10.82
N ILE A 4 -11.35 7.67 11.49
CA ILE A 4 -10.02 7.94 12.03
C ILE A 4 -10.06 7.54 13.51
N ASP A 5 -10.42 6.30 13.82
CA ASP A 5 -10.38 5.78 15.19
C ASP A 5 -8.97 5.29 15.49
N GLY A 6 -8.10 6.24 15.85
CA GLY A 6 -7.27 6.23 17.07
C GLY A 6 -6.36 5.04 17.43
N GLN A 7 -6.32 3.96 16.66
CA GLN A 7 -5.35 2.88 16.84
C GLN A 7 -4.59 2.74 15.53
N LEU A 8 -3.39 3.33 15.49
CA LEU A 8 -2.33 2.79 14.67
C LEU A 8 -2.14 1.35 15.17
N GLN A 9 -2.86 0.40 14.59
CA GLN A 9 -2.56 -1.01 14.74
C GLN A 9 -1.06 -1.10 14.48
N GLU A 10 -0.28 -1.55 15.47
CA GLU A 10 1.14 -1.77 15.26
C GLU A 10 1.25 -2.90 14.23
N ASP A 11 1.27 -2.54 12.94
CA ASP A 11 1.55 -3.45 11.82
C ASP A 11 3.03 -3.79 11.84
N LYS A 12 3.40 -4.50 12.90
CA LYS A 12 4.72 -5.09 13.03
C LYS A 12 4.70 -6.38 12.23
N PRO A 13 5.69 -6.57 11.36
CA PRO A 13 5.79 -7.80 10.65
C PRO A 13 5.96 -8.95 11.65
N GLN A 14 5.05 -9.93 11.62
CA GLN A 14 5.25 -11.17 12.35
C GLN A 14 6.41 -11.91 11.67
N ILE A 15 7.53 -12.03 12.40
CA ILE A 15 8.75 -12.67 11.92
C ILE A 15 8.78 -14.11 12.44
N ASP A 16 8.85 -15.05 11.52
CA ASP A 16 8.96 -16.47 11.79
C ASP A 16 10.29 -17.01 11.22
N PRO A 17 11.32 -17.27 12.04
CA PRO A 17 12.61 -17.73 11.56
C PRO A 17 12.56 -19.12 10.88
N ASP A 18 11.48 -19.90 11.07
CA ASP A 18 11.32 -21.22 10.47
C ASP A 18 10.74 -21.16 9.04
N ARG A 19 10.26 -19.99 8.60
CA ARG A 19 9.76 -19.77 7.24
C ARG A 19 10.83 -19.14 6.35
N PRO A 20 10.88 -19.47 5.03
CA PRO A 20 11.83 -18.85 4.11
C PRO A 20 11.72 -17.32 4.10
N TYR A 21 12.87 -16.63 4.27
CA TYR A 21 12.96 -15.16 4.28
C TYR A 21 12.22 -14.49 3.11
N ARG A 22 12.42 -15.02 1.89
CA ARG A 22 11.83 -14.45 0.68
C ARG A 22 10.31 -14.46 0.74
N THR A 23 9.70 -15.56 1.19
CA THR A 23 8.25 -15.70 1.29
C THR A 23 7.67 -14.69 2.26
N GLN A 24 8.23 -14.62 3.47
CA GLN A 24 7.76 -13.67 4.49
C GLN A 24 7.93 -12.22 4.04
N ARG A 25 9.09 -11.88 3.47
CA ARG A 25 9.34 -10.53 2.95
C ARG A 25 8.35 -10.16 1.85
N ASP A 26 8.09 -11.07 0.91
CA ASP A 26 7.22 -10.80 -0.22
C ASP A 26 5.74 -10.67 0.23
N GLU A 27 5.31 -11.41 1.26
CA GLU A 27 4.02 -11.23 1.94
C GLU A 27 3.89 -9.83 2.56
N TRP A 28 4.87 -9.42 3.37
CA TRP A 28 4.89 -8.11 4.02
C TRP A 28 4.96 -6.96 3.02
N LEU A 29 5.76 -7.10 1.97
CA LEU A 29 5.88 -6.08 0.93
C LEU A 29 4.56 -5.91 0.18
N ARG A 30 3.83 -7.01 -0.07
CA ARG A 30 2.51 -6.96 -0.70
C ARG A 30 1.50 -6.25 0.18
N GLU A 31 1.46 -6.56 1.47
CA GLU A 31 0.55 -5.92 2.42
C GLU A 31 0.83 -4.42 2.57
N PHE A 32 2.11 -4.05 2.69
CA PHE A 32 2.53 -2.66 2.65
C PHE A 32 2.04 -1.95 1.38
N GLU A 33 2.26 -2.56 0.21
CA GLU A 33 1.92 -1.93 -1.08
C GLU A 33 0.43 -1.66 -1.20
N VAL A 34 -0.43 -2.60 -0.85
CA VAL A 34 -1.90 -2.42 -0.88
C VAL A 34 -2.30 -1.25 0.03
N ARG A 35 -1.88 -1.28 1.29
CA ARG A 35 -2.27 -0.26 2.28
C ARG A 35 -1.74 1.12 1.94
N TYR A 36 -0.52 1.20 1.42
CA TYR A 36 0.06 2.44 0.95
C TYR A 36 -0.77 3.04 -0.19
N LEU A 37 -1.15 2.22 -1.19
CA LEU A 37 -1.97 2.67 -2.30
C LEU A 37 -3.36 3.11 -1.83
N GLU A 38 -4.00 2.38 -0.90
CA GLU A 38 -5.31 2.76 -0.34
C GLU A 38 -5.23 4.14 0.33
N CYS A 39 -4.26 4.32 1.22
CA CYS A 39 -4.04 5.58 1.92
C CYS A 39 -3.72 6.72 0.95
N LEU A 40 -2.87 6.46 -0.05
CA LEU A 40 -2.45 7.44 -1.04
C LEU A 40 -3.64 7.92 -1.88
N ILE A 41 -4.47 6.99 -2.38
CA ILE A 41 -5.64 7.33 -3.18
C ILE A 41 -6.70 8.06 -2.33
N ALA A 42 -6.95 7.57 -1.11
CA ALA A 42 -7.89 8.21 -0.19
C ALA A 42 -7.46 9.65 0.18
N LYS A 43 -6.17 9.85 0.48
CA LYS A 43 -5.59 11.18 0.78
C LYS A 43 -5.80 12.18 -0.34
N HIS A 44 -5.77 11.73 -1.59
CA HIS A 44 -5.93 12.57 -2.78
C HIS A 44 -7.34 12.50 -3.39
N GLY A 45 -8.33 11.94 -2.67
CA GLY A 45 -9.73 11.91 -3.09
C GLY A 45 -9.97 11.20 -4.44
N GLY A 46 -9.19 10.15 -4.73
CA GLY A 46 -9.27 9.45 -6.02
C GLY A 46 -8.49 10.10 -7.16
N ASN A 47 -7.87 11.26 -6.97
CA ASN A 47 -7.09 11.92 -8.02
C ASN A 47 -5.74 11.23 -8.22
N ILE A 48 -5.69 10.29 -9.17
CA ILE A 48 -4.50 9.50 -9.50
C ILE A 48 -3.30 10.38 -9.89
N THR A 49 -3.52 11.47 -10.61
CA THR A 49 -2.43 12.36 -11.03
C THR A 49 -1.82 13.10 -9.83
N ALA A 50 -2.66 13.60 -8.92
CA ALA A 50 -2.19 14.25 -7.70
C ALA A 50 -1.49 13.25 -6.76
N ALA A 51 -2.04 12.04 -6.61
CA ALA A 51 -1.45 10.94 -5.86
C ALA A 51 -0.05 10.58 -6.39
N ALA A 52 0.07 10.31 -7.70
CA ALA A 52 1.34 9.96 -8.35
C ALA A 52 2.39 11.04 -8.13
N ARG A 53 2.02 12.32 -8.35
CA ARG A 53 2.93 13.45 -8.16
C ARG A 53 3.38 13.60 -6.70
N SER A 54 2.48 13.38 -5.74
CA SER A 54 2.82 13.43 -4.30
C SER A 54 3.72 12.29 -3.83
N ALA A 55 3.66 11.14 -4.53
CA ALA A 55 4.47 9.96 -4.26
C ALA A 55 5.74 9.91 -5.12
N GLU A 56 6.02 10.95 -5.91
CA GLU A 56 7.14 11.02 -6.86
C GLU A 56 7.15 9.86 -7.87
N LEU A 57 5.96 9.36 -8.20
CA LEU A 57 5.75 8.30 -9.18
C LEU A 57 5.22 8.89 -10.48
N ASP A 58 5.56 8.25 -11.59
CA ASP A 58 4.83 8.48 -12.83
C ASP A 58 3.41 7.88 -12.75
N ARG A 59 2.45 8.56 -13.38
CA ARG A 59 1.05 8.13 -13.43
C ARG A 59 0.91 6.71 -13.97
N ALA A 60 1.63 6.34 -15.03
CA ALA A 60 1.56 5.00 -15.62
C ALA A 60 2.09 3.93 -14.66
N TYR A 61 3.10 4.27 -13.83
CA TYR A 61 3.58 3.35 -12.82
C TYR A 61 2.56 3.15 -11.70
N LEU A 62 1.94 4.23 -11.19
CA LEU A 62 0.89 4.12 -10.19
C LEU A 62 -0.32 3.29 -10.69
N TYR A 63 -0.73 3.47 -11.96
CA TYR A 63 -1.75 2.61 -12.57
C TYR A 63 -1.37 1.13 -12.61
N ARG A 64 -0.12 0.80 -12.95
CA ARG A 64 0.36 -0.59 -12.94
C ARG A 64 0.31 -1.18 -11.54
N LEU A 65 0.65 -0.42 -10.51
CA LEU A 65 0.56 -0.86 -9.13
C LEU A 65 -0.88 -1.12 -8.70
N LEU A 66 -1.82 -0.21 -8.98
CA LEU A 66 -3.24 -0.39 -8.67
C LEU A 66 -3.81 -1.64 -9.37
N TRP A 67 -3.51 -1.79 -10.66
CA TRP A 67 -3.99 -2.93 -11.43
C TRP A 67 -3.42 -4.27 -10.94
N ARG A 68 -2.12 -4.32 -10.61
CA ARG A 68 -1.48 -5.51 -10.03
C ARG A 68 -2.12 -5.92 -8.70
N ASN A 69 -2.57 -4.95 -7.91
CA ASN A 69 -3.19 -5.17 -6.61
C ASN A 69 -4.73 -5.26 -6.65
N GLN A 70 -5.33 -5.31 -7.86
CA GLN A 70 -6.79 -5.43 -8.07
C GLN A 70 -7.60 -4.26 -7.48
N MET A 71 -6.97 -3.11 -7.28
CA MET A 71 -7.61 -1.89 -6.80
C MET A 71 -8.05 -1.08 -8.03
N ARG A 72 -9.36 -0.89 -8.23
CA ARG A 72 -9.93 -0.14 -9.36
C ARG A 72 -10.52 1.18 -8.90
#